data_AF-A0A1H6MUM4-F1
#
_entry.id   AF-A0A1H6MUM4-F1
#
_cell.length_a   1.000
_cell.length_b   1.000
_cell.length_c   1.000
_cell.angle_alpha   90.00
_cell.angle_beta   90.00
_cell.angle_gamma   90.00
#
_symmetry.space_group_name_H-M   'P 1'
#
loop_
_entity.id
_entity.type
_entity.pdbx_description
1 polymer ?
#
loop_
_entity_poly.entity_id
_entity_poly.type
_entity_poly.pdbx_seq_one_letter_code
_entity_poly.pdbx_strand_id
1 'polypeptide(L)'
;TTYYGILIGANGCGSLPLAVEVTVSLSVQELDLAQLSYYPNPADSELNISYIEEINKVEIFTITGQKVLSKEFKSREVKVDLSGLSAGTYMLRIQTEKASQFIKIIKK
;
A
#
# COMPACT_ATOMS: atom_id res chain seq x y z
N THR A 1 14.03 -19.28 -4.17
CA THR A 1 14.26 -20.67 -3.72
C THR A 1 14.28 -21.57 -4.93
N THR A 2 15.28 -22.44 -5.07
CA THR A 2 15.41 -23.32 -6.25
C THR A 2 14.85 -24.69 -5.91
N TYR A 3 13.85 -25.13 -6.67
CA TYR A 3 13.28 -26.47 -6.55
C TYR A 3 13.74 -27.32 -7.73
N TYR A 4 13.89 -28.62 -7.52
CA TYR A 4 14.24 -29.56 -8.59
C TYR A 4 13.05 -30.48 -8.85
N GLY A 5 12.57 -30.48 -10.09
CA GLY A 5 11.51 -31.37 -10.56
C GLY A 5 12.09 -32.50 -11.41
N ILE A 6 11.51 -33.70 -11.32
CA ILE A 6 11.75 -34.81 -12.25
C ILE A 6 10.43 -35.20 -12.90
N LEU A 7 10.46 -35.54 -14.19
CA LEU A 7 9.33 -36.12 -14.90
C LEU A 7 9.43 -37.64 -14.83
N ILE A 8 8.37 -38.32 -14.40
CA ILE A 8 8.32 -39.78 -14.37
C ILE A 8 7.40 -40.24 -15.50
N GLY A 9 7.95 -40.97 -16.47
CA GLY A 9 7.18 -41.55 -17.57
C GLY A 9 6.32 -42.74 -17.11
N ALA A 10 5.35 -43.15 -17.93
CA ALA A 10 4.40 -44.24 -17.61
C ALA A 10 5.05 -45.59 -17.24
N ASN A 11 6.32 -45.79 -17.60
CA ASN A 11 7.11 -46.99 -17.31
C ASN A 11 8.00 -46.83 -16.05
N GLY A 12 7.82 -45.77 -15.27
CA GLY A 12 8.60 -45.50 -14.05
C GLY A 12 10.00 -44.93 -14.28
N CYS A 13 10.39 -44.63 -15.52
CA CYS A 13 11.69 -44.00 -15.82
C CYS A 13 11.62 -42.49 -15.52
N GLY A 14 12.52 -42.00 -14.66
CA GLY A 14 12.63 -40.60 -14.26
C GLY A 14 13.61 -39.80 -15.14
N SER A 15 13.27 -38.56 -15.47
CA SER A 15 14.15 -37.63 -16.18
C SER A 15 15.28 -37.10 -15.29
N LEU A 16 16.27 -36.44 -15.91
CA LEU A 16 17.22 -35.62 -15.17
C LEU A 16 16.49 -34.49 -14.41
N PRO A 17 16.99 -34.10 -13.22
CA PRO A 17 16.38 -33.04 -12.42
C PRO A 17 16.49 -31.71 -13.14
N LEU A 18 15.35 -31.06 -13.36
CA LEU A 18 15.27 -29.71 -13.91
C LEU A 18 15.15 -28.70 -12.77
N ALA A 19 16.05 -27.72 -12.75
CA ALA A 19 15.99 -26.62 -11.80
C ALA A 19 14.85 -25.66 -12.19
N VAL A 20 13.93 -25.43 -11.25
CA VAL A 20 12.89 -24.42 -11.34
C VAL A 20 13.27 -23.27 -10.40
N GLU A 21 13.52 -22.11 -10.99
CA GLU A 21 13.86 -20.91 -10.24
C GLU A 21 12.56 -20.20 -9.84
N VAL A 22 12.24 -20.23 -8.54
CA VAL A 22 11.09 -19.50 -8.00
C VAL A 22 11.61 -18.20 -7.41
N THR A 23 11.35 -17.11 -8.14
CA THR A 23 11.58 -15.74 -7.68
C THR A 23 10.31 -15.26 -6.97
N VAL A 24 10.43 -14.98 -5.67
CA VAL A 24 9.39 -14.26 -4.93
C VAL A 24 9.62 -12.77 -5.20
N SER A 25 8.81 -12.17 -6.05
CA SER A 25 8.81 -10.71 -6.22
C SER A 25 8.22 -10.06 -4.96
N LEU A 26 8.98 -9.19 -4.32
CA LEU A 26 8.60 -8.50 -3.08
C LEU A 26 7.29 -7.73 -3.28
N SER A 27 6.24 -8.12 -2.55
CA SER A 27 5.09 -7.26 -2.29
C SER A 27 5.55 -6.03 -1.51
N VAL A 28 4.89 -4.89 -1.70
CA VAL A 28 5.14 -3.72 -0.85
C VAL A 28 4.77 -4.09 0.58
N GLN A 29 5.64 -3.77 1.54
CA GLN A 29 5.35 -3.98 2.94
C GLN A 29 4.13 -3.12 3.31
N GLU A 30 3.08 -3.73 3.86
CA GLU A 30 1.87 -3.00 4.26
C GLU A 30 2.11 -2.34 5.63
N LEU A 31 1.42 -1.21 5.89
CA LEU A 31 1.45 -0.58 7.21
C LEU A 31 0.63 -1.43 8.20
N ASP A 32 1.05 -1.47 9.46
CA ASP A 32 0.22 -2.04 10.53
C ASP A 32 -0.96 -1.11 10.79
N LEU A 33 -2.14 -1.49 10.29
CA LEU A 33 -3.37 -0.73 10.43
C LEU A 33 -3.79 -0.51 11.89
N ALA A 34 -3.34 -1.35 12.83
CA ALA A 34 -3.62 -1.15 14.25
C ALA A 34 -2.85 0.05 14.84
N GLN A 35 -1.74 0.44 14.20
CA GLN A 35 -0.91 1.58 14.59
C GLN A 35 -1.18 2.84 13.76
N LEU A 36 -2.11 2.76 12.78
CA LEU A 36 -2.49 3.87 11.93
C LEU A 36 -3.80 4.48 12.42
N SER A 37 -3.76 5.75 12.83
CA SER A 37 -4.95 6.53 13.16
C SER A 37 -5.18 7.63 12.15
N TYR A 38 -6.45 7.85 11.76
CA TYR A 38 -6.83 8.91 10.83
C TYR A 38 -8.20 9.46 11.19
N TYR A 39 -8.32 10.77 11.32
CA TYR A 39 -9.54 11.44 11.77
C TYR A 39 -9.58 12.93 11.39
N PRO A 40 -10.77 13.52 11.28
CA PRO A 40 -12.07 12.85 11.24
C PRO A 40 -12.29 12.14 9.89
N ASN A 41 -13.04 11.04 9.90
CA ASN A 41 -13.58 10.41 8.69
C ASN A 41 -15.06 10.07 8.93
N PRO A 42 -16.03 10.74 8.27
CA PRO A 42 -15.87 11.67 7.14
C PRO A 42 -15.21 13.02 7.51
N ALA A 43 -14.30 13.49 6.66
CA ALA A 43 -13.55 14.73 6.81
C ALA A 43 -14.25 15.91 6.15
N ASP A 44 -14.05 17.12 6.69
CA ASP A 44 -14.53 18.36 6.07
C ASP A 44 -13.38 19.11 5.40
N SER A 45 -12.65 19.96 6.10
CA SER A 45 -11.51 20.70 5.52
C SER A 45 -10.16 20.02 5.74
N GLU A 46 -10.00 19.27 6.82
CA GLU A 46 -8.71 18.68 7.21
C GLU A 46 -8.85 17.21 7.64
N LEU A 47 -7.81 16.44 7.37
CA LEU A 47 -7.63 15.07 7.84
C LEU A 47 -6.29 14.99 8.58
N ASN A 48 -6.34 14.56 9.83
CA ASN A 48 -5.17 14.26 10.65
C ASN A 48 -4.86 12.77 10.50
N ILE A 49 -3.59 12.45 10.34
CA ILE A 49 -3.09 11.09 10.18
C ILE A 49 -1.90 10.94 11.13
N SER A 50 -1.90 9.89 11.95
CA SER A 50 -0.78 9.53 12.80
C SER A 50 -0.40 8.05 12.63
N TYR A 51 0.90 7.79 12.65
CA TYR A 51 1.47 6.46 12.54
C TYR A 51 2.69 6.30 13.46
N ILE A 52 3.03 5.07 13.82
CA ILE A 52 4.16 4.76 14.71
C ILE A 52 5.53 5.15 14.09
N GLU A 53 5.65 5.08 12.76
CA GLU A 53 6.82 5.50 12.00
C GLU A 53 6.61 6.85 11.30
N GLU A 54 7.69 7.45 10.82
CA GLU A 54 7.61 8.68 10.03
C GLU A 54 6.86 8.46 8.72
N ILE A 55 5.90 9.35 8.46
CA ILE A 55 5.19 9.42 7.20
C ILE A 55 6.02 10.31 6.27
N ASN A 56 6.46 9.75 5.15
CA ASN A 56 7.27 10.43 4.14
C ASN A 56 6.40 11.11 3.09
N LYS A 57 5.28 10.48 2.75
CA LYS A 57 4.41 10.98 1.68
C LYS A 57 2.96 10.58 1.92
N VAL A 58 2.07 11.51 1.61
CA VAL A 58 0.64 11.25 1.51
C VAL A 58 0.14 11.69 0.15
N GLU A 59 -0.55 10.79 -0.53
CA GLU A 59 -1.17 11.03 -1.84
C GLU A 59 -2.67 10.73 -1.76
N ILE A 60 -3.48 11.49 -2.49
CA ILE A 60 -4.92 11.27 -2.59
C ILE A 60 -5.27 11.01 -4.04
N PHE A 61 -6.11 10.00 -4.24
CA PHE A 61 -6.61 9.56 -5.53
C PHE A 61 -8.15 9.53 -5.51
N THR A 62 -8.76 9.82 -6.66
CA THR A 62 -10.18 9.51 -6.89
C THR A 62 -10.39 8.00 -6.94
N ILE A 63 -11.65 7.55 -6.89
CA ILE A 63 -11.98 6.12 -7.08
C ILE A 63 -11.56 5.57 -8.45
N THR A 64 -11.34 6.44 -9.44
CA THR A 64 -10.86 6.08 -10.77
C THR A 64 -9.33 6.03 -10.87
N GLY A 65 -8.62 6.27 -9.76
CA GLY A 65 -7.16 6.25 -9.69
C GLY A 65 -6.49 7.57 -10.12
N GLN A 66 -7.24 8.63 -10.37
CA GLN A 66 -6.66 9.93 -10.69
C GLN A 66 -6.07 10.56 -9.44
N LYS A 67 -4.77 10.89 -9.46
CA LYS A 67 -4.10 11.60 -8.37
C LYS A 67 -4.56 13.05 -8.31
N VAL A 68 -5.08 13.47 -7.17
CA VAL A 68 -5.60 14.83 -6.92
C VAL A 68 -4.74 15.63 -5.94
N LEU A 69 -4.00 14.94 -5.06
CA LEU A 69 -3.10 15.58 -4.10
C LEU A 69 -1.87 14.71 -3.87
N SER A 70 -0.72 15.35 -3.68
CA SER A 70 0.54 14.71 -3.30
C SER A 70 1.33 15.67 -2.43
N LYS A 71 1.60 15.28 -1.18
CA LYS A 71 2.39 16.07 -0.23
C LYS A 71 3.45 15.19 0.43
N GLU A 72 4.63 15.75 0.62
CA GLU A 72 5.73 15.12 1.34
C GLU A 72 5.77 15.62 2.78
N PHE A 73 6.17 14.72 3.68
CA PHE A 73 6.24 14.93 5.11
C PHE A 73 7.50 14.26 5.67
N LYS A 74 7.83 14.58 6.92
CA LYS A 74 8.88 13.92 7.73
C LYS A 74 8.46 13.94 9.20
N SER A 75 7.27 13.41 9.46
CA SER A 75 6.64 13.45 10.79
C SER A 75 5.78 12.21 10.99
N ARG A 76 5.63 11.80 12.25
CA ARG A 76 4.71 10.74 12.68
C ARG A 76 3.25 11.20 12.69
N GLU A 77 3.03 12.50 12.76
CA GLU A 77 1.73 13.14 12.71
C GLU A 77 1.71 14.16 11.58
N VAL A 78 0.71 14.05 10.71
CA VAL A 78 0.57 14.90 9.53
C VAL A 78 -0.87 15.38 9.40
N LYS A 79 -1.02 16.63 8.96
CA LYS A 79 -2.30 17.24 8.65
C LYS A 79 -2.40 17.48 7.16
N VAL A 80 -3.47 16.97 6.54
CA VAL A 80 -3.72 17.10 5.11
C VAL A 80 -4.97 17.95 4.91
N ASP A 81 -4.78 19.02 4.15
CA ASP A 81 -5.86 19.91 3.72
C ASP A 81 -6.61 19.30 2.52
N LEU A 82 -7.93 19.18 2.68
CA LEU A 82 -8.90 18.63 1.73
C LEU A 82 -9.89 19.69 1.23
N SER A 83 -9.74 20.96 1.62
CA SER A 83 -10.67 22.05 1.29
C SER A 83 -10.89 22.25 -0.21
N GLY A 84 -9.87 21.96 -1.03
CA GLY A 84 -9.94 22.03 -2.49
C GLY A 84 -10.62 20.83 -3.17
N LEU A 85 -11.06 19.83 -2.43
CA LEU A 85 -11.68 18.61 -2.98
C LEU A 85 -13.20 18.66 -2.83
N SER A 86 -13.91 18.23 -3.88
CA SER A 86 -15.37 18.07 -3.83
C SER A 86 -15.77 16.91 -2.90
N ALA A 87 -16.98 17.01 -2.34
CA ALA A 87 -17.59 15.94 -1.56
C ALA A 87 -17.57 14.60 -2.32
N GLY A 88 -17.18 13.52 -1.67
CA GLY A 88 -17.04 12.23 -2.31
C GLY A 88 -16.12 11.25 -1.60
N THR A 89 -15.94 10.08 -2.21
CA THR A 89 -15.02 9.04 -1.73
C THR A 89 -13.68 9.16 -2.41
N TYR A 90 -12.60 9.07 -1.63
CA TYR A 90 -11.23 9.11 -2.12
C TYR A 90 -10.41 7.97 -1.53
N MET A 91 -9.34 7.61 -2.25
CA MET A 91 -8.30 6.69 -1.77
C MET A 91 -7.10 7.51 -1.34
N LEU A 92 -6.72 7.37 -0.07
CA LEU A 92 -5.53 7.96 0.52
C LEU A 92 -4.42 6.92 0.50
N ARG A 93 -3.27 7.26 -0.06
CA ARG A 93 -2.05 6.47 0.04
C ARG A 93 -1.10 7.11 1.05
N ILE A 94 -0.73 6.35 2.06
CA ILE A 94 0.27 6.73 3.06
C ILE A 94 1.53 5.94 2.77
N GLN A 95 2.67 6.60 2.73
CA GLN A 95 3.95 5.98 2.46
C GLN A 95 4.96 6.37 3.55
N THR A 96 5.59 5.36 4.13
CA THR A 96 6.77 5.48 4.98
C THR A 96 8.01 5.08 4.18
N GLU A 97 9.17 5.05 4.82
CA GLU A 97 10.41 4.58 4.20
C GLU A 97 10.30 3.13 3.69
N LYS A 98 9.59 2.26 4.42
CA LYS A 98 9.57 0.81 4.19
C LYS A 98 8.24 0.30 3.65
N ALA A 99 7.15 1.01 3.92
CA ALA A 99 5.81 0.51 3.72
C ALA A 99 4.91 1.52 3.00
N SER A 100 3.87 1.04 2.33
CA SER A 100 2.80 1.90 1.83
C SER A 100 1.44 1.24 1.98
N GLN A 101 0.41 2.03 2.27
CA GLN A 101 -0.94 1.55 2.50
C GLN A 101 -1.97 2.47 1.87
N PHE A 102 -2.99 1.87 1.26
CA PHE A 102 -4.17 2.57 0.80
C PHE A 102 -5.30 2.47 1.82
N ILE A 103 -5.94 3.60 2.13
CA ILE A 103 -7.15 3.66 2.96
C ILE A 103 -8.23 4.47 2.25
N LYS A 104 -9.49 4.13 2.52
CA LYS A 104 -10.65 4.85 1.97
C LYS A 104 -11.07 5.96 2.92
N ILE A 105 -11.22 7.17 2.40
CA ILE A 105 -11.72 8.34 3.15
C ILE A 105 -12.95 8.92 2.47
N ILE A 106 -13.80 9.59 3.26
CA ILE A 106 -15.01 10.25 2.79
C ILE A 106 -14.86 11.75 3.08
N LYS A 107 -14.93 12.58 2.04
CA LYS A 107 -15.01 14.05 2.13
C LYS A 107 -16.49 14.47 2.11
N LYS A 108 -16.90 15.28 3.07
CA LYS A 108 -18.24 15.88 3.13
C LYS A 108 -18.43 17.01 2.12
#